data_AF-A0A7V9ZE52-F1
#
_entry.id   AF-A0A7V9ZE52-F1
#
_cell.length_a   1.000
_cell.length_b   1.000
_cell.length_c   1.000
_cell.angle_alpha   90.00
_cell.angle_beta   90.00
_cell.angle_gamma   90.00
#
_symmetry.space_group_name_H-M   'P 1'
#
loop_
_entity.id
_entity.type
_entity.pdbx_description
1 polymer ?
#
loop_
_entity_poly.entity_id
_entity_poly.type
_entity_poly.pdbx_seq_one_letter_code
_entity_poly.pdbx_strand_id
1 'polypeptide(L)'
;MPRPDSLQAELERERELRIAAEQNTRQVLAAMRQVNAGMEAEIAGRVADARAELIPQLRAELESEWPSKPEDAESVRSELREAREELTLYRIFGKAGVKADRLGPMYKSYRGDFDFLDDGRPVVSATASPDVESYVRETLYADIPEWFTPRPAVLSLSRGGAV
;
A
#
# COMPACT_ATOMS: atom_id res chain seq x y z
N MET A 1 57.57 65.42 31.41
CA MET A 1 56.15 65.67 31.07
C MET A 1 56.08 66.06 29.60
N PRO A 2 55.22 65.45 28.76
CA PRO A 2 55.03 65.90 27.38
C PRO A 2 54.50 67.34 27.36
N ARG A 3 54.84 68.12 26.32
CA ARG A 3 54.38 69.51 26.18
C ARG A 3 52.89 69.52 25.83
N PRO A 4 52.08 70.47 26.35
CA PRO A 4 50.64 70.53 26.10
C PRO A 4 50.26 70.51 24.60
N ASP A 5 51.09 71.08 23.74
CA ASP A 5 50.88 71.11 22.29
C ASP A 5 50.95 69.73 21.62
N SER A 6 51.74 68.79 22.15
CA SER A 6 51.84 67.43 21.58
C SER A 6 50.61 66.57 21.91
N LEU A 7 49.98 66.81 23.06
CA LEU A 7 48.76 66.12 23.48
C LEU A 7 47.54 66.55 22.67
N GLN A 8 47.46 67.83 22.28
CA GLN A 8 46.37 68.32 21.43
C GLN A 8 46.41 67.70 20.02
N ALA A 9 47.60 67.63 19.42
CA ALA A 9 47.78 66.99 18.11
C ALA A 9 47.44 65.49 18.11
N GLU A 10 47.75 64.78 19.20
CA GLU A 10 47.36 63.38 19.38
C GLU A 10 45.83 63.22 19.50
N LEU A 11 45.17 64.12 20.23
CA LEU A 11 43.72 64.10 20.44
C LEU A 11 42.94 64.41 19.15
N GLU A 12 43.47 65.31 18.31
CA GLU A 12 42.93 65.59 16.98
C GLU A 12 43.07 64.38 16.04
N ARG A 13 44.25 63.74 16.02
CA ARG A 13 44.45 62.50 15.25
C ARG A 13 43.53 61.37 15.72
N GLU A 14 43.33 61.23 17.03
CA GLU A 14 42.41 60.21 17.55
C GLU A 14 40.96 60.49 17.13
N ARG A 15 40.53 61.75 17.12
CA ARG A 15 39.20 62.15 16.65
C ARG A 15 39.01 61.84 15.17
N GLU A 16 39.99 62.18 14.34
CA GLU A 16 39.96 61.87 12.90
C GLU A 16 39.88 60.36 12.65
N LEU A 17 40.68 59.57 13.38
CA LEU A 17 40.65 58.11 13.30
C LEU A 17 39.31 57.54 13.75
N ARG A 18 38.70 58.07 14.81
CA ARG A 18 37.36 57.66 15.26
C ARG A 18 36.28 57.99 14.23
N ILE A 19 36.31 59.20 13.67
CA ILE A 19 35.36 59.61 12.61
C ILE A 19 35.51 58.70 11.38
N ALA A 20 36.75 58.41 10.96
CA ALA A 20 37.02 57.51 9.85
C ALA A 20 36.55 56.07 10.15
N ALA A 21 36.77 55.57 11.37
CA ALA A 21 36.30 54.25 11.80
C ALA A 21 34.77 54.17 11.87
N GLU A 22 34.09 55.21 12.36
CA GLU A 22 32.62 55.29 12.36
C GLU A 22 32.04 55.33 10.94
N GLN A 23 32.67 56.07 10.03
CA GLN A 23 32.27 56.09 8.63
C GLN A 23 32.47 54.72 7.97
N ASN A 24 33.60 54.07 8.24
CA ASN A 24 33.89 52.74 7.71
C ASN A 24 32.90 51.70 8.25
N THR A 25 32.61 51.70 9.55
CA THR A 25 31.61 50.78 10.13
C THR A 25 30.21 51.00 9.55
N ARG A 26 29.79 52.25 9.31
CA ARG A 26 28.53 52.55 8.63
C ARG A 26 28.50 52.02 7.19
N GLN A 27 29.59 52.17 6.44
CA GLN A 27 29.69 51.67 5.07
C GLN A 27 29.64 50.14 5.03
N VAL A 28 30.37 49.46 5.92
CA VAL A 28 30.36 48.00 6.04
C VAL A 28 28.97 47.49 6.41
N LEU A 29 28.29 48.12 7.37
CA LEU A 29 26.92 47.74 7.76
C LEU A 29 25.92 47.94 6.62
N ALA A 30 26.07 49.01 5.83
CA ALA A 30 25.23 49.23 4.66
C ALA A 30 25.47 48.16 3.58
N ALA A 31 26.72 47.81 3.31
CA ALA A 31 27.08 46.76 2.37
C ALA A 31 26.55 45.39 2.82
N MET A 32 26.68 45.05 4.11
CA MET A 32 26.13 43.81 4.66
C MET A 32 24.61 43.71 4.49
N ARG A 33 23.88 44.80 4.74
CA ARG A 33 22.42 44.83 4.53
C ARG A 33 22.05 44.63 3.06
N GLN A 34 22.80 45.24 2.15
CA GLN A 34 22.56 45.10 0.72
C GLN A 34 22.84 43.67 0.24
N VAL A 35 23.92 43.04 0.72
CA VAL A 35 24.24 41.64 0.42
C VAL A 35 23.15 40.72 0.96
N ASN A 36 22.70 40.90 2.20
CA ASN A 36 21.64 40.09 2.79
C ASN A 36 20.32 40.21 1.99
N ALA A 37 19.91 41.43 1.65
CA ALA A 37 18.71 41.64 0.85
C ALA A 37 18.81 41.01 -0.55
N GLY A 38 20.00 41.07 -1.17
CA GLY A 38 20.27 40.39 -2.44
C GLY A 38 20.17 38.88 -2.34
N MET A 39 20.76 38.29 -1.30
CA MET A 39 20.68 36.84 -1.03
C MET A 39 19.24 36.38 -0.77
N GLU A 40 18.46 37.13 0.02
CA GLU A 40 17.06 36.82 0.27
C GLU A 40 16.23 36.84 -1.01
N ALA A 41 16.44 37.83 -1.87
CA ALA A 41 15.77 37.92 -3.16
C ALA A 41 16.17 36.77 -4.10
N GLU A 42 17.45 36.38 -4.14
CA GLU A 42 17.93 35.26 -4.94
C GLU A 42 17.34 33.92 -4.46
N ILE A 43 17.30 33.69 -3.14
CA ILE A 43 16.68 32.49 -2.55
C ILE A 43 15.18 32.46 -2.87
N ALA A 44 14.49 33.58 -2.70
CA ALA A 44 13.06 33.67 -3.01
C ALA A 44 12.78 33.38 -4.49
N GLY A 45 13.62 33.90 -5.40
CA GLY A 45 13.56 33.60 -6.84
C GLY A 45 13.73 32.12 -7.13
N ARG A 46 14.81 31.50 -6.61
CA ARG A 46 15.06 30.06 -6.81
C ARG A 46 13.94 29.18 -6.27
N VAL A 47 13.37 29.54 -5.11
CA VAL A 47 12.23 28.80 -4.53
C VAL A 47 10.97 28.97 -5.40
N ALA A 48 10.74 30.15 -5.96
CA ALA A 48 9.62 30.37 -6.88
C ALA A 48 9.77 29.57 -8.17
N ASP A 49 10.96 29.56 -8.77
CA ASP A 49 11.26 28.81 -9.99
C ASP A 49 11.12 27.30 -9.75
N ALA A 50 11.70 26.79 -8.66
CA ALA A 50 11.57 25.37 -8.30
C ALA A 50 10.10 24.96 -8.05
N ARG A 51 9.28 25.83 -7.46
CA ARG A 51 7.84 25.58 -7.29
C ARG A 51 7.10 25.57 -8.63
N ALA A 52 7.43 26.51 -9.51
CA ALA A 52 6.83 26.61 -10.84
C ALA A 52 7.13 25.36 -11.69
N GLU A 53 8.30 24.74 -11.49
CA GLU A 53 8.69 23.50 -12.16
C GLU A 53 8.10 22.24 -11.52
N LEU A 54 8.20 22.09 -10.19
CA LEU A 54 7.85 20.84 -9.49
C LEU A 54 6.34 20.63 -9.34
N ILE A 55 5.55 21.70 -9.15
CA ILE A 55 4.10 21.56 -8.92
C ILE A 55 3.39 20.95 -10.13
N PRO A 56 3.63 21.39 -11.38
CA PRO A 56 3.05 20.75 -12.57
C PRO A 56 3.50 19.30 -12.75
N GLN A 57 4.76 18.99 -12.47
CA GLN A 57 5.28 17.61 -12.58
C GLN A 57 4.56 16.68 -11.60
N LEU A 58 4.49 17.06 -10.33
CA LEU A 58 3.76 16.29 -9.31
C LEU A 58 2.27 16.12 -9.65
N ARG A 59 1.64 17.14 -10.24
CA ARG A 59 0.26 17.04 -10.71
C ARG A 59 0.11 16.06 -11.86
N ALA A 60 1.02 16.11 -12.84
CA ALA A 60 1.01 15.19 -13.97
C ALA A 60 1.25 13.74 -13.54
N GLU A 61 2.19 13.51 -12.60
CA GLU A 61 2.42 12.20 -12.00
C GLU A 61 1.17 11.69 -11.28
N LEU A 62 0.57 12.51 -10.39
CA LEU A 62 -0.67 12.17 -9.70
C LEU A 62 -1.82 11.86 -10.66
N GLU A 63 -1.99 12.66 -11.70
CA GLU A 63 -3.05 12.47 -12.70
C GLU A 63 -2.81 11.23 -13.58
N SER A 64 -1.55 10.81 -13.76
CA SER A 64 -1.20 9.57 -14.45
C SER A 64 -1.39 8.31 -13.60
N GLU A 65 -1.11 8.38 -12.29
CA GLU A 65 -1.23 7.24 -11.37
C GLU A 65 -2.66 7.05 -10.83
N TRP A 66 -3.43 8.13 -10.68
CA TRP A 66 -4.76 8.06 -10.07
C TRP A 66 -5.74 7.15 -10.81
N PRO A 67 -5.80 7.13 -12.17
CA PRO A 67 -6.71 6.26 -12.91
C PRO A 67 -6.39 4.77 -12.78
N SER A 68 -5.12 4.38 -12.54
CA SER A 68 -4.75 2.97 -12.42
C SER A 68 -5.08 2.39 -11.03
N LYS A 69 -5.09 3.22 -9.98
CA LYS A 69 -5.42 2.76 -8.62
C LYS A 69 -6.80 2.12 -8.44
N PRO A 70 -7.90 2.62 -9.03
CA PRO A 70 -9.19 1.94 -8.95
C PRO A 70 -9.21 0.63 -9.73
N GLU A 71 -8.50 0.54 -10.86
CA GLU A 71 -8.36 -0.72 -11.62
C GLU A 71 -7.55 -1.75 -10.83
N ASP A 72 -6.45 -1.34 -10.21
CA ASP A 72 -5.65 -2.17 -9.30
C ASP A 72 -6.47 -2.64 -8.10
N ALA A 73 -7.27 -1.74 -7.51
CA ALA A 73 -8.13 -2.07 -6.39
C ALA A 73 -9.23 -3.08 -6.77
N GLU A 74 -9.79 -2.97 -7.98
CA GLU A 74 -10.80 -3.92 -8.48
C GLU A 74 -10.17 -5.27 -8.84
N SER A 75 -8.97 -5.29 -9.45
CA SER A 75 -8.23 -6.52 -9.70
C SER A 75 -7.94 -7.27 -8.41
N VAL A 76 -7.40 -6.57 -7.40
CA VAL A 76 -7.12 -7.17 -6.08
C VAL A 76 -8.39 -7.67 -5.39
N ARG A 77 -9.52 -6.95 -5.53
CA ARG A 77 -10.82 -7.42 -4.99
C ARG A 77 -11.33 -8.66 -5.70
N SER A 78 -11.19 -8.72 -7.02
CA SER A 78 -11.57 -9.88 -7.82
C SER A 78 -10.72 -11.10 -7.44
N GLU A 79 -9.39 -10.94 -7.37
CA GLU A 79 -8.47 -12.00 -6.94
C GLU A 79 -8.76 -12.48 -5.52
N LEU A 80 -9.03 -11.54 -4.59
CA LEU A 80 -9.41 -11.88 -3.22
C LEU A 80 -10.75 -12.62 -3.16
N ARG A 81 -11.70 -12.27 -4.02
CA ARG A 81 -13.00 -12.97 -4.11
C ARG A 81 -12.78 -14.39 -4.61
N GLU A 82 -12.05 -14.58 -5.70
CA GLU A 82 -11.75 -15.89 -6.27
C GLU A 82 -11.04 -16.81 -5.26
N ALA A 83 -10.02 -16.30 -4.55
CA ALA A 83 -9.31 -17.05 -3.53
C ALA A 83 -10.21 -17.47 -2.35
N ARG A 84 -11.19 -16.63 -1.95
CA ARG A 84 -12.17 -16.97 -0.91
C ARG A 84 -13.15 -18.04 -1.35
N GLU A 85 -13.61 -17.96 -2.59
CA GLU A 85 -14.49 -18.95 -3.21
C GLU A 85 -13.77 -20.31 -3.31
N GLU A 86 -12.51 -20.31 -3.74
CA GLU A 86 -11.63 -21.48 -3.78
C GLU A 86 -11.47 -22.14 -2.42
N LEU A 87 -11.09 -21.36 -1.40
CA LEU A 87 -10.93 -21.88 -0.05
C LEU A 87 -12.23 -22.47 0.52
N THR A 88 -13.37 -21.88 0.17
CA THR A 88 -14.69 -22.34 0.61
C THR A 88 -15.01 -23.70 -0.01
N LEU A 89 -14.80 -23.88 -1.31
CA LEU A 89 -15.00 -25.17 -1.97
C LEU A 89 -14.01 -26.23 -1.47
N TYR A 90 -12.72 -25.89 -1.25
CA TYR A 90 -11.77 -26.84 -0.65
C TYR A 90 -12.23 -27.34 0.72
N ARG A 91 -12.80 -26.47 1.55
CA ARG A 91 -13.34 -26.86 2.84
C ARG A 91 -14.51 -27.83 2.69
N ILE A 92 -15.39 -27.59 1.73
CA ILE A 92 -16.55 -28.46 1.47
C ILE A 92 -16.09 -29.81 0.90
N PHE A 93 -15.18 -29.82 -0.07
CA PHE A 93 -14.60 -31.04 -0.63
C PHE A 93 -13.90 -31.88 0.45
N GLY A 94 -13.11 -31.23 1.31
CA GLY A 94 -12.48 -31.91 2.44
C GLY A 94 -13.50 -32.53 3.40
N LYS A 95 -14.59 -31.83 3.72
CA LYS A 95 -15.69 -32.37 4.54
C LYS A 95 -16.43 -33.52 3.86
N ALA A 96 -16.62 -33.44 2.54
CA ALA A 96 -17.22 -34.50 1.74
C ALA A 96 -16.31 -35.74 1.60
N GLY A 97 -15.05 -35.66 2.04
CA GLY A 97 -14.10 -36.77 2.06
C GLY A 97 -13.18 -36.82 0.85
N VAL A 98 -13.00 -35.73 0.11
CA VAL A 98 -12.00 -35.65 -0.97
C VAL A 98 -10.59 -35.69 -0.36
N LYS A 99 -9.69 -36.48 -0.95
CA LYS A 99 -8.30 -36.59 -0.50
C LYS A 99 -7.58 -35.24 -0.64
N ALA A 100 -6.68 -34.93 0.29
CA ALA A 100 -5.98 -33.65 0.33
C ALA A 100 -5.16 -33.36 -0.96
N ASP A 101 -4.51 -34.38 -1.53
CA ASP A 101 -3.78 -34.28 -2.80
C ASP A 101 -4.70 -34.10 -4.03
N ARG A 102 -6.01 -34.30 -3.85
CA ARG A 102 -7.02 -34.20 -4.91
C ARG A 102 -7.88 -32.94 -4.82
N LEU A 103 -7.77 -32.13 -3.76
CA LEU A 103 -8.54 -30.89 -3.62
C LEU A 103 -8.31 -29.93 -4.80
N GLY A 104 -7.04 -29.64 -5.14
CA GLY A 104 -6.70 -28.76 -6.26
C GLY A 104 -7.21 -29.26 -7.62
N PRO A 105 -6.93 -30.52 -8.01
CA PRO A 105 -7.52 -31.12 -9.20
C PRO A 105 -9.05 -31.14 -9.22
N MET A 106 -9.70 -31.37 -8.06
CA MET A 106 -11.16 -31.33 -7.90
C MET A 106 -11.71 -29.94 -8.19
N TYR A 107 -11.14 -28.91 -7.59
CA TYR A 107 -11.54 -27.54 -7.85
C TYR A 107 -11.39 -27.19 -9.33
N LYS A 108 -10.24 -27.46 -9.95
CA LYS A 108 -10.02 -27.15 -11.37
C LYS A 108 -11.01 -27.84 -12.31
N SER A 109 -11.42 -29.06 -11.98
CA SER A 109 -12.28 -29.87 -12.85
C SER A 109 -13.77 -29.54 -12.68
N TYR A 110 -14.19 -29.21 -11.45
CA TYR A 110 -15.61 -29.08 -11.08
C TYR A 110 -15.99 -27.66 -10.63
N ARG A 111 -15.09 -26.66 -10.69
CA ARG A 111 -15.40 -25.27 -10.28
C ARG A 111 -16.66 -24.73 -10.97
N GLY A 112 -16.87 -25.08 -12.24
CA GLY A 112 -18.01 -24.66 -13.04
C GLY A 112 -19.36 -25.24 -12.63
N ASP A 113 -19.39 -26.24 -11.76
CA ASP A 113 -20.63 -26.82 -11.23
C ASP A 113 -21.16 -26.07 -10.00
N PHE A 114 -20.43 -25.06 -9.55
CA PHE A 114 -20.74 -24.29 -8.35
C PHE A 114 -20.82 -22.80 -8.65
N ASP A 115 -21.92 -22.18 -8.24
CA ASP A 115 -22.07 -20.73 -8.20
C ASP A 115 -21.95 -20.22 -6.77
N PHE A 116 -21.74 -18.92 -6.63
CA PHE A 116 -21.70 -18.24 -5.33
C PHE A 116 -22.78 -17.17 -5.28
N LEU A 117 -23.58 -17.20 -4.22
CA LEU A 117 -24.54 -16.14 -3.92
C LEU A 117 -23.82 -14.85 -3.51
N ASP A 118 -24.55 -13.73 -3.47
CA ASP A 118 -24.02 -12.43 -3.07
C ASP A 118 -23.45 -12.42 -1.64
N ASP A 119 -23.90 -13.34 -0.79
CA ASP A 119 -23.40 -13.54 0.57
C ASP A 119 -22.17 -14.47 0.67
N GLY A 120 -21.67 -14.97 -0.46
CA GLY A 120 -20.51 -15.86 -0.54
C GLY A 120 -20.79 -17.32 -0.22
N ARG A 121 -22.06 -17.74 -0.11
CA ARG A 121 -22.41 -19.17 0.03
C ARG A 121 -22.39 -19.86 -1.33
N PRO A 122 -21.72 -21.03 -1.45
CA PRO A 122 -21.73 -21.79 -2.68
C PRO A 122 -23.07 -22.52 -2.84
N VAL A 123 -23.51 -22.64 -4.09
CA VAL A 123 -24.66 -23.43 -4.51
C VAL A 123 -24.29 -24.28 -5.71
N VAL A 124 -24.97 -25.40 -5.90
CA VAL A 124 -24.80 -26.22 -7.11
C VAL A 124 -25.48 -25.51 -8.28
N SER A 125 -24.73 -25.14 -9.31
CA SER A 125 -25.22 -24.35 -10.46
C SER A 125 -26.42 -24.99 -11.15
N ALA A 126 -26.39 -26.32 -11.33
CA ALA A 126 -27.45 -27.05 -12.03
C ALA A 126 -28.81 -27.05 -11.30
N THR A 127 -28.81 -26.96 -9.96
CA THR A 127 -30.02 -27.11 -9.13
C THR A 127 -30.30 -25.92 -8.23
N ALA A 128 -29.42 -24.93 -8.19
CA ALA A 128 -29.36 -23.86 -7.20
C ALA A 128 -29.44 -24.38 -5.75
N SER A 129 -28.99 -25.62 -5.50
CA SER A 129 -29.07 -26.24 -4.18
C SER A 129 -27.96 -25.71 -3.27
N PRO A 130 -28.26 -25.28 -2.03
CA PRO A 130 -27.24 -24.91 -1.05
C PRO A 130 -26.51 -26.14 -0.46
N ASP A 131 -27.00 -27.36 -0.72
CA ASP A 131 -26.41 -28.59 -0.21
C ASP A 131 -25.27 -29.10 -1.11
N VAL A 132 -24.23 -28.28 -1.21
CA VAL A 132 -23.04 -28.55 -2.00
C VAL A 132 -22.29 -29.79 -1.49
N GLU A 133 -22.29 -30.02 -0.18
CA GLU A 133 -21.58 -31.14 0.42
C GLU A 133 -22.21 -32.49 0.03
N SER A 134 -23.54 -32.61 0.06
CA SER A 134 -24.22 -33.82 -0.40
C SER A 134 -24.02 -34.05 -1.89
N TYR A 135 -24.07 -32.99 -2.72
CA TYR A 135 -23.78 -33.10 -4.15
C TYR A 135 -22.37 -33.66 -4.42
N VAL A 136 -21.36 -33.14 -3.73
CA VAL A 136 -19.99 -33.64 -3.85
C VAL A 136 -19.89 -35.10 -3.39
N ARG A 137 -20.57 -35.45 -2.30
CA ARG A 137 -20.48 -36.79 -1.69
C ARG A 137 -21.26 -37.87 -2.44
N GLU A 138 -22.33 -37.50 -3.14
CA GLU A 138 -23.24 -38.45 -3.79
C GLU A 138 -23.06 -38.46 -5.29
N THR A 139 -23.01 -37.28 -5.92
CA THR A 139 -22.85 -37.15 -7.36
C THR A 139 -21.38 -37.31 -7.76
N LEU A 140 -20.48 -36.46 -7.24
CA LEU A 140 -19.08 -36.49 -7.69
C LEU A 140 -18.35 -37.74 -7.20
N TYR A 141 -18.72 -38.30 -6.05
CA TYR A 141 -18.20 -39.60 -5.61
C TYR A 141 -18.55 -40.74 -6.57
N ALA A 142 -19.75 -40.72 -7.16
CA ALA A 142 -20.16 -41.76 -8.11
C ALA A 142 -19.32 -41.69 -9.40
N ASP A 143 -18.93 -40.49 -9.82
CA ASP A 143 -18.15 -40.26 -11.04
C ASP A 143 -16.65 -40.59 -10.86
N ILE A 144 -16.06 -40.19 -9.72
CA ILE A 144 -14.62 -40.31 -9.43
C ILE A 144 -14.35 -40.80 -8.00
N PRO A 145 -14.78 -42.03 -7.64
CA PRO A 145 -14.69 -42.54 -6.28
C PRO A 145 -13.24 -42.62 -5.75
N GLU A 146 -12.26 -42.79 -6.65
CA GLU A 146 -10.85 -42.90 -6.29
C GLU A 146 -10.24 -41.59 -5.75
N TRP A 147 -10.92 -40.46 -5.91
CA TRP A 147 -10.50 -39.16 -5.36
C TRP A 147 -10.94 -38.95 -3.92
N PHE A 148 -11.79 -39.84 -3.40
CA PHE A 148 -12.34 -39.77 -2.05
C PHE A 148 -11.66 -40.76 -1.11
N THR A 149 -11.58 -40.41 0.16
CA THR A 149 -11.24 -41.36 1.21
C THR A 149 -12.37 -42.39 1.33
N PRO A 150 -12.04 -43.69 1.32
CA PRO A 150 -13.05 -44.74 1.47
C PRO A 150 -13.87 -44.49 2.74
N ARG A 151 -15.20 -44.53 2.64
CA ARG A 151 -16.06 -44.53 3.82
C ARG A 151 -15.65 -45.72 4.69
N PRO A 152 -15.41 -45.53 6.00
CA PRO A 152 -15.29 -46.68 6.88
C PRO A 152 -16.56 -47.51 6.71
N ALA A 153 -16.41 -48.79 6.36
CA ALA A 153 -17.54 -49.70 6.32
C ALA A 153 -18.20 -49.64 7.70
N VAL A 154 -19.41 -49.10 7.77
CA VAL A 154 -20.20 -49.18 9.00
C VAL A 154 -20.45 -50.67 9.19
N LEU A 155 -19.67 -51.29 10.08
CA LEU A 155 -19.90 -52.66 10.51
C LEU A 155 -21.31 -52.68 11.13
N SER A 156 -22.30 -53.04 10.33
CA SER A 156 -23.61 -53.39 10.82
C SER A 156 -23.43 -54.66 11.64
N LEU A 157 -23.27 -54.51 12.96
CA LEU A 157 -23.46 -55.58 13.92
C LEU A 157 -24.93 -55.99 13.86
N SER A 158 -25.26 -56.82 12.87
CA SER A 158 -26.39 -57.73 12.92
C SER A 158 -26.18 -58.65 14.12
N ARG A 159 -26.64 -58.22 15.30
CA ARG A 159 -27.07 -59.17 16.34
C ARG A 159 -28.46 -59.66 15.94
N GLY A 160 -28.50 -60.44 14.88
CA GLY A 160 -29.55 -61.43 14.66
C GLY A 160 -29.48 -62.44 15.81
N GLY A 161 -30.64 -62.70 16.40
CA GLY A 161 -30.80 -63.57 17.55
C GLY A 161 -30.29 -64.99 17.32
N ALA A 162 -29.88 -65.61 18.42
CA ALA A 162 -29.77 -67.06 18.54
C ALA A 162 -30.70 -67.48 19.68
N VAL A 163 -31.70 -68.25 19.25
CA VAL A 163 -32.53 -69.27 19.94
C VAL A 163 -32.11 -69.64 21.35
#